data_AF-X1K3B7-F1
#
_entry.id   AF-X1K3B7-F1
#
_cell.length_a   1.000
_cell.length_b   1.000
_cell.length_c   1.000
_cell.angle_alpha   90.00
_cell.angle_beta   90.00
_cell.angle_gamma   90.00
#
_symmetry.space_group_name_H-M   'P 1'
#
loop_
_entity.id
_entity.type
_entity.pdbx_description
1 polymer ?
#
loop_
_entity_poly.entity_id
_entity_poly.type
_entity_poly.pdbx_seq_one_letter_code
_entity_poly.pdbx_strand_id
1 'polypeptide(L)'
;RPEFALGGPVYTLDYYVNKALVLQDMGADSLCIKDMAGLIAPDDAYKLIKALKQALKIPVQLHTHYTSGMGSMSYLKAVEAGVDVVDTALAPFALRSSQ
;
A
#
# COMPACT_ATOMS: atom_id res chain seq x y z
N ARG A 1 3.36 -11.18 -21.72
CA ARG A 1 3.41 -11.85 -20.40
C ARG A 1 2.24 -11.27 -19.60
N PRO A 2 1.44 -12.03 -18.84
CA PRO A 2 0.50 -11.39 -17.96
C PRO A 2 1.34 -10.56 -16.99
N GLU A 3 1.16 -9.24 -17.01
CA GLU A 3 1.82 -8.34 -16.10
C GLU A 3 1.35 -8.72 -14.70
N PHE A 4 2.28 -9.20 -13.87
CA PHE A 4 1.94 -9.70 -12.54
C PHE A 4 1.50 -8.52 -11.67
N ALA A 5 0.19 -8.40 -11.48
CA ALA A 5 -0.42 -7.64 -10.39
C ALA A 5 0.06 -8.23 -9.05
N LEU A 6 0.82 -7.45 -8.26
CA LEU A 6 1.55 -7.79 -7.03
C LEU A 6 2.44 -9.07 -7.07
N GLY A 7 3.65 -8.98 -6.53
CA GLY A 7 4.86 -8.87 -7.36
C GLY A 7 5.70 -10.16 -7.37
N GLY A 8 5.13 -11.27 -7.83
CA GLY A 8 5.84 -12.54 -8.11
C GLY A 8 5.19 -13.78 -7.45
N PRO A 9 5.77 -14.99 -7.61
CA PRO A 9 5.19 -16.25 -7.11
C PRO A 9 5.11 -16.33 -5.57
N VAL A 10 5.82 -15.45 -4.87
CA VAL A 10 5.90 -15.44 -3.40
C VAL A 10 5.06 -14.31 -2.78
N TYR A 11 5.09 -13.12 -3.38
CA TYR A 11 4.46 -11.92 -2.84
C TYR A 11 3.05 -11.73 -3.39
N THR A 12 2.16 -12.61 -2.97
CA THR A 12 0.74 -12.62 -3.35
C THR A 12 -0.11 -11.78 -2.40
N LEU A 13 -1.38 -11.55 -2.75
CA LEU A 13 -2.33 -10.87 -1.87
C LEU A 13 -2.47 -11.57 -0.51
N ASP A 14 -2.60 -12.90 -0.52
CA ASP A 14 -2.73 -13.71 0.69
C ASP A 14 -1.49 -13.60 1.58
N TYR A 15 -0.30 -13.52 0.99
CA TYR A 15 0.93 -13.30 1.76
C TYR A 15 0.83 -12.01 2.61
N TYR A 16 0.39 -10.90 2.00
CA TYR A 16 0.27 -9.63 2.70
C TYR A 16 -0.84 -9.64 3.74
N VAL A 17 -2.02 -10.18 3.42
CA VAL A 17 -3.15 -10.25 4.35
C VAL A 17 -2.82 -11.13 5.56
N ASN A 18 -2.24 -12.31 5.36
CA ASN A 18 -1.86 -13.20 6.45
C ASN A 18 -0.80 -12.56 7.36
N LYS A 19 0.19 -11.86 6.77
CA LYS A 19 1.20 -11.14 7.56
C LYS A 19 0.59 -9.99 8.36
N ALA A 20 -0.36 -9.25 7.77
CA ALA A 20 -1.07 -8.18 8.44
C ALA A 20 -1.89 -8.66 9.64
N LEU A 21 -2.57 -9.81 9.51
CA LEU A 21 -3.32 -10.43 10.61
C LEU A 21 -2.41 -10.81 11.77
N VAL A 22 -1.25 -11.41 11.48
CA VAL A 22 -0.25 -11.72 12.52
C VAL A 22 0.17 -10.44 13.27
N LEU A 23 0.42 -9.33 12.57
CA LEU A 23 0.79 -8.06 13.20
C LEU A 23 -0.34 -7.49 14.07
N GLN A 24 -1.60 -7.60 13.63
CA GLN A 24 -2.76 -7.20 14.42
C GLN A 24 -2.89 -8.07 15.69
N ASP A 25 -2.74 -9.39 15.56
CA ASP A 25 -2.85 -10.33 16.69
C ASP A 25 -1.72 -10.15 17.71
N MET A 26 -0.58 -9.60 17.28
CA MET A 26 0.50 -9.14 18.16
C MET A 26 0.17 -7.84 18.92
N GLY A 27 -0.97 -7.20 18.63
CA GLY A 27 -1.44 -6.01 19.31
C GLY A 27 -1.09 -4.68 18.62
N ALA A 28 -0.84 -4.67 17.31
CA ALA A 28 -0.62 -3.42 16.59
C ALA A 28 -1.89 -2.55 16.56
N ASP A 29 -1.76 -1.25 16.84
CA ASP A 29 -2.88 -0.30 16.78
C ASP A 29 -3.24 0.15 15.36
N SER A 30 -2.32 -0.01 14.40
CA SER A 30 -2.49 0.31 12.99
C SER A 30 -1.50 -0.48 12.13
N LEU A 31 -1.76 -0.58 10.82
CA LEU A 31 -0.87 -1.23 9.86
C LEU A 31 -0.43 -0.25 8.76
N CYS A 32 0.88 -0.14 8.53
CA CYS A 32 1.42 0.58 7.38
C CYS A 32 1.91 -0.36 6.29
N ILE A 33 1.43 -0.15 5.06
CA ILE A 33 2.05 -0.70 3.85
C ILE A 33 3.15 0.27 3.41
N LYS A 34 4.40 -0.19 3.46
CA LYS A 34 5.58 0.60 3.09
C LYS A 34 6.17 0.13 1.76
N ASP A 35 5.99 0.94 0.73
CA ASP A 35 6.63 0.81 -0.58
C ASP A 35 7.78 1.80 -0.71
N MET A 36 8.95 1.38 -0.21
CA MET A 36 10.17 2.20 -0.19
C MET A 36 10.74 2.50 -1.58
N ALA A 37 10.43 1.69 -2.58
CA ALA A 37 11.01 1.78 -3.91
C ALA A 37 10.05 2.42 -4.95
N GLY A 38 8.81 2.70 -4.56
CA GLY A 38 7.79 3.24 -5.45
C GLY A 38 7.31 2.23 -6.50
N LEU A 39 7.23 0.95 -6.12
CA LEU A 39 6.88 -0.16 -7.01
C LEU A 39 5.38 -0.37 -7.16
N ILE A 40 4.57 0.11 -6.22
CA ILE A 40 3.14 -0.23 -6.18
C ILE A 40 2.39 0.43 -7.34
N ALA A 41 1.81 -0.39 -8.20
CA ALA A 41 0.93 0.07 -9.26
C ALA A 41 -0.44 0.49 -8.69
N PRO A 42 -1.16 1.44 -9.34
CA PRO A 42 -2.42 1.95 -8.81
C PRO A 42 -3.50 0.87 -8.60
N ASP A 43 -3.65 -0.06 -9.55
CA ASP A 43 -4.63 -1.15 -9.43
C ASP A 43 -4.26 -2.16 -8.33
N ASP A 44 -2.96 -2.35 -8.09
CA ASP A 44 -2.46 -3.18 -7.01
C ASP A 44 -2.71 -2.54 -5.64
N ALA A 45 -2.52 -1.22 -5.53
CA ALA A 45 -2.88 -0.46 -4.35
C ALA A 45 -4.37 -0.62 -4.02
N TYR A 46 -5.26 -0.50 -5.02
CA TYR A 46 -6.70 -0.71 -4.80
C TYR A 46 -6.99 -2.11 -4.25
N LYS A 47 -6.48 -3.16 -4.93
CA LYS A 47 -6.74 -4.56 -4.56
C LYS A 47 -6.21 -4.88 -3.16
N LEU A 48 -4.97 -4.48 -2.88
CA LEU A 48 -4.31 -4.75 -1.61
C LEU A 48 -5.04 -4.05 -0.45
N ILE A 49 -5.27 -2.75 -0.57
CA ILE A 49 -5.95 -1.98 0.48
C ILE A 49 -7.34 -2.53 0.72
N LYS A 50 -8.11 -2.84 -0.33
CA LYS A 50 -9.46 -3.39 -0.18
C LYS A 50 -9.46 -4.71 0.57
N ALA A 51 -8.53 -5.61 0.26
CA ALA A 51 -8.39 -6.89 0.97
C ALA A 51 -7.99 -6.70 2.44
N LEU A 52 -7.03 -5.79 2.72
CA LEU A 52 -6.62 -5.49 4.09
C LEU A 52 -7.76 -4.87 4.90
N LYS A 53 -8.50 -3.92 4.34
CA LYS A 53 -9.65 -3.29 5.00
C LYS A 53 -10.81 -4.27 5.27
N GLN A 54 -10.92 -5.34 4.48
CA GLN A 54 -11.90 -6.42 4.72
C GLN A 54 -11.45 -7.38 5.84
N ALA A 55 -10.14 -7.62 5.97
CA ALA A 55 -9.60 -8.59 6.92
C ALA A 55 -9.26 -8.00 8.30
N LEU A 56 -8.79 -6.75 8.33
CA LEU A 56 -8.29 -6.09 9.54
C LEU A 56 -9.37 -5.26 10.22
N LYS A 57 -9.23 -5.13 11.54
CA LYS A 57 -10.05 -4.27 12.41
C LYS A 57 -9.35 -2.96 12.78
N ILE A 58 -8.07 -2.84 12.46
CA ILE A 58 -7.24 -1.67 12.74
C ILE A 58 -7.08 -0.78 11.49
N PRO A 59 -6.77 0.52 11.64
CA PRO A 59 -6.52 1.41 10.52
C PRO A 59 -5.35 0.96 9.64
N VAL A 60 -5.45 1.24 8.34
CA VAL A 60 -4.45 0.93 7.32
C VAL A 60 -3.91 2.23 6.73
N GLN A 61 -2.58 2.33 6.68
CA GLN A 61 -1.82 3.44 6.12
C GLN A 61 -1.07 2.99 4.87
N LEU A 62 -1.04 3.83 3.83
CA LEU A 62 -0.18 3.64 2.67
C LEU A 62 0.95 4.66 2.67
N HIS A 63 2.18 4.15 2.60
CA HIS A 63 3.39 4.91 2.34
C HIS A 63 4.02 4.41 1.04
N THR A 64 4.16 5.28 0.05
CA THR A 64 4.92 4.99 -1.17
C THR A 64 5.83 6.16 -1.55
N HIS A 65 6.86 5.84 -2.32
CA HIS A 65 7.73 6.83 -2.97
C HIS A 65 7.26 7.06 -4.41
N TYR A 66 7.48 8.27 -4.93
CA TYR A 66 7.12 8.69 -6.28
C TYR A 66 8.11 8.23 -7.35
N THR A 67 9.06 7.35 -7.04
CA THR A 67 10.21 7.04 -7.90
C THR A 67 9.80 6.54 -9.29
N SER A 68 8.72 5.76 -9.36
CA SER A 68 8.13 5.27 -10.62
C SER A 68 7.23 6.28 -11.34
N GLY A 69 6.88 7.38 -10.67
CA GLY A 69 5.87 8.33 -11.13
C GLY A 69 4.42 7.94 -10.79
N MET A 70 4.20 6.77 -10.18
CA MET A 70 2.84 6.25 -9.93
C MET A 70 2.23 6.66 -8.57
N GLY A 71 3.03 7.23 -7.65
CA GLY A 71 2.65 7.43 -6.25
C GLY A 71 1.29 8.11 -6.05
N SER A 72 1.03 9.23 -6.74
CA SER A 72 -0.24 9.96 -6.65
C SER A 72 -1.44 9.12 -7.10
N MET A 73 -1.29 8.35 -8.17
CA MET A 73 -2.38 7.49 -8.65
C MET A 73 -2.60 6.32 -7.69
N SER A 74 -1.52 5.75 -7.13
CA SER A 74 -1.61 4.70 -6.12
C SER A 74 -2.28 5.19 -4.83
N TYR A 75 -2.00 6.43 -4.39
CA TYR A 75 -2.73 7.04 -3.29
C TYR A 75 -4.21 7.25 -3.62
N LEU A 76 -4.55 7.77 -4.80
CA LEU A 76 -5.95 7.94 -5.20
C LEU A 76 -6.71 6.61 -5.17
N LYS A 77 -6.13 5.56 -5.74
CA LYS A 77 -6.72 4.21 -5.77
C LYS A 77 -6.81 3.59 -4.36
N ALA A 78 -5.85 3.85 -3.49
CA ALA A 78 -5.92 3.45 -2.09
C ALA A 78 -7.06 4.15 -1.34
N VAL A 79 -7.26 5.46 -1.58
CA VAL A 79 -8.39 6.23 -1.03
C VAL A 79 -9.73 5.66 -1.50
N GLU A 80 -9.88 5.36 -2.80
CA GLU A 80 -11.08 4.70 -3.32
C GLU A 80 -11.33 3.30 -2.73
N ALA A 81 -10.27 2.62 -2.28
CA ALA A 81 -10.36 1.33 -1.61
C ALA A 81 -10.61 1.43 -0.09
N GLY A 82 -10.61 2.65 0.47
CA GLY A 82 -10.90 2.91 1.88
C GLY A 82 -9.67 2.91 2.80
N VAL A 83 -8.48 3.26 2.30
CA VAL A 83 -7.30 3.52 3.16
C VAL A 83 -7.61 4.64 4.16
N ASP A 84 -7.09 4.53 5.38
CA ASP A 84 -7.36 5.50 6.44
C ASP A 84 -6.34 6.64 6.45
N VAL A 85 -5.08 6.37 6.07
CA VAL A 85 -3.97 7.33 6.10
C VAL A 85 -3.08 7.18 4.86
N VAL A 86 -2.58 8.30 4.33
CA VAL A 86 -1.53 8.33 3.29
C VAL A 86 -0.39 9.26 3.72
N ASP A 87 0.85 8.88 3.39
CA ASP A 87 2.01 9.72 3.64
C ASP A 87 2.27 10.69 2.50
N THR A 88 2.50 11.95 2.83
CA THR A 88 2.78 13.00 1.84
C THR A 88 3.97 13.85 2.27
N ALA A 89 4.60 14.50 1.31
CA ALA A 89 5.67 15.47 1.54
C ALA A 89 5.20 16.87 1.17
N LEU A 90 5.76 17.88 1.82
CA LEU A 90 5.57 19.28 1.42
C LEU A 90 6.08 19.46 -0.01
N ALA A 91 5.35 20.19 -0.85
CA ALA A 91 5.59 20.29 -2.29
C ALA A 91 7.07 20.53 -2.72
N PRO A 92 7.89 21.39 -2.05
CA PRO A 92 9.30 21.58 -2.42
C PRO A 92 10.19 20.35 -2.22
N PHE A 93 9.74 19.39 -1.41
CA PHE A 93 10.43 18.13 -1.10
C PHE A 93 9.67 16.91 -1.62
N ALA A 94 8.59 17.07 -2.39
CA ALA A 94 7.78 15.98 -2.90
C ALA A 94 8.29 15.44 -4.25
N LEU A 95 7.70 14.34 -4.71
CA LEU A 95 7.95 13.69 -5.99
C LEU A 95 9.37 13.11 -6.12
N ARG A 96 9.72 12.62 -7.33
CA ARG A 96 10.97 11.88 -7.60
C ARG A 96 11.19 10.78 -6.57
N SER A 97 12.28 10.79 -5.82
CA SER A 97 12.57 9.78 -4.81
C SER A 97 11.88 10.03 -3.47
N SER A 98 11.08 11.09 -3.33
CA SER A 98 10.27 11.40 -2.14
C SER A 98 8.86 10.80 -2.28
N GLN A 99 7.90 11.23 -1.45
CA GLN A 99 6.47 10.87 -1.57
C GLN A 99 5.83 11.42 -2.84
#